data_AF-A0A511W2R1-F1
#
_entry.id   AF-A0A511W2R1-F1
#
_cell.length_a   1.000
_cell.length_b   1.000
_cell.length_c   1.000
_cell.angle_alpha   90.00
_cell.angle_beta   90.00
_cell.angle_gamma   90.00
#
_symmetry.space_group_name_H-M   'P 1'
#
loop_
_entity.id
_entity.type
_entity.pdbx_description
1 polymer ?
#
loop_
_entity_poly.entity_id
_entity_poly.type
_entity_poly.pdbx_seq_one_letter_code
_entity_poly.pdbx_strand_id
1 'polypeptide(L)'
;MTEELFLYIMVLIAVFIGSVISLSIFMSFYRKSKRRGLVILAIFIAFVVNFQFNIFEISNVLGTLTLIIITGLLIASFITLSKKPIASVE
;
A
#
# COMPACT_ATOMS: atom_id res chain seq x y z
N MET A 1 2.88 -17.39 -22.94
CA MET A 1 3.97 -16.45 -22.58
C MET A 1 3.52 -14.99 -22.62
N THR A 2 2.97 -14.47 -23.72
CA THR A 2 2.47 -13.07 -23.81
C THR A 2 1.25 -12.79 -22.94
N GLU A 3 0.31 -13.74 -22.84
CA GLU A 3 -0.92 -13.59 -22.03
C GLU A 3 -0.63 -13.55 -20.52
N GLU A 4 0.27 -14.42 -20.04
CA GLU A 4 0.70 -14.43 -18.64
C GLU A 4 1.46 -13.15 -18.25
N LEU A 5 2.30 -12.66 -19.16
CA LEU A 5 3.00 -11.39 -18.98
C LEU A 5 2.01 -10.22 -18.86
N PHE A 6 0.98 -10.21 -19.71
CA PHE A 6 -0.07 -9.20 -19.66
C PHE A 6 -0.85 -9.24 -18.33
N LEU A 7 -1.22 -10.44 -17.88
CA LEU A 7 -1.86 -10.66 -16.57
C LEU A 7 -0.99 -10.12 -15.42
N TYR A 8 0.31 -10.41 -15.42
CA TYR A 8 1.22 -9.92 -14.38
C TYR A 8 1.31 -8.40 -14.37
N ILE A 9 1.41 -7.76 -15.54
CA ILE A 9 1.42 -6.31 -15.66
C ILE A 9 0.11 -5.71 -15.12
N MET A 10 -1.04 -6.29 -15.49
CA MET A 10 -2.34 -5.84 -14.98
C MET A 10 -2.44 -5.93 -13.46
N VAL A 11 -1.99 -7.05 -12.86
CA VAL A 11 -1.95 -7.21 -11.40
C VAL A 11 -1.05 -6.16 -10.76
N LEU A 12 0.15 -5.94 -11.30
CA LEU A 12 1.08 -4.92 -10.77
C LEU A 12 0.48 -3.51 -10.82
N ILE A 13 -0.17 -3.14 -11.92
CA ILE A 13 -0.86 -1.84 -12.06
C ILE A 13 -1.99 -1.71 -11.05
N ALA A 14 -2.83 -2.75 -10.91
CA ALA A 14 -3.94 -2.75 -9.96
C ALA A 14 -3.44 -2.61 -8.51
N VAL A 15 -2.38 -3.33 -8.15
CA VAL A 15 -1.74 -3.25 -6.83
C VAL A 15 -1.18 -1.86 -6.58
N PHE A 16 -0.49 -1.29 -7.58
CA PHE A 16 0.07 0.06 -7.47
C PHE A 16 -1.04 1.10 -7.22
N ILE A 17 -2.08 1.13 -8.05
CA ILE A 17 -3.19 2.08 -7.93
C ILE A 17 -3.92 1.90 -6.60
N GLY A 18 -4.29 0.66 -6.24
CA GLY A 18 -4.99 0.36 -4.99
C GLY A 18 -4.19 0.75 -3.75
N SER A 19 -2.87 0.52 -3.77
CA SER A 19 -1.96 0.90 -2.69
C SER A 19 -1.82 2.42 -2.58
N VAL A 20 -1.69 3.14 -3.69
CA VAL A 20 -1.62 4.60 -3.71
C VAL A 20 -2.89 5.24 -3.14
N ILE A 21 -4.07 4.74 -3.52
CA ILE A 21 -5.35 5.22 -3.00
C ILE A 21 -5.45 4.96 -1.49
N SER A 22 -5.18 3.73 -1.06
CA SER A 22 -5.26 3.33 0.35
C SER A 22 -4.29 4.13 1.23
N LEU A 23 -3.06 4.32 0.78
CA LEU A 23 -2.05 5.11 1.48
C LEU A 23 -2.41 6.60 1.50
N SER A 24 -3.04 7.13 0.45
CA SER A 24 -3.54 8.51 0.42
C SER A 24 -4.65 8.72 1.44
N ILE A 25 -5.55 7.75 1.58
CA ILE A 25 -6.58 7.75 2.63
C ILE A 25 -5.91 7.71 4.01
N PHE A 26 -4.98 6.78 4.23
CA PHE A 26 -4.18 6.71 5.46
C PHE A 26 -3.55 8.05 5.80
N MET A 27 -2.84 8.69 4.88
CA MET A 27 -2.21 10.00 5.11
C MET A 27 -3.22 11.07 5.51
N SER A 28 -4.36 11.13 4.81
CA SER A 28 -5.42 12.12 5.06
C SER A 28 -5.97 11.99 6.49
N PHE A 29 -6.25 10.76 6.93
CA PHE A 29 -6.72 10.50 8.29
C PHE A 29 -5.62 10.66 9.33
N TYR A 30 -4.38 10.24 9.04
CA TYR A 30 -3.25 10.38 9.95
C TYR A 30 -2.94 11.85 10.28
N ARG A 31 -3.04 12.74 9.29
CA ARG A 31 -2.88 14.19 9.49
C ARG A 31 -3.94 14.80 10.41
N LYS A 32 -5.17 14.27 10.38
CA LYS A 32 -6.27 14.74 11.26
C LYS A 32 -6.20 14.13 12.66
N SER A 33 -5.85 12.84 12.74
CA SER A 33 -5.74 12.11 14.00
C SER A 33 -4.82 10.91 13.81
N LYS A 34 -3.67 10.91 14.51
CA LYS A 34 -2.71 9.80 14.50
C LYS A 34 -3.37 8.46 14.80
N ARG A 35 -4.26 8.41 15.81
CA ARG A 35 -4.97 7.18 16.21
C ARG A 35 -5.84 6.63 15.08
N ARG A 36 -6.61 7.48 14.38
CA ARG A 36 -7.44 7.06 13.25
C ARG A 36 -6.60 6.62 12.06
N GLY A 37 -5.50 7.33 11.78
CA GLY A 37 -4.55 6.94 10.74
C GLY A 37 -3.94 5.56 11.00
N LEU A 38 -3.49 5.28 12.22
CA LEU A 38 -2.91 3.97 12.56
C LEU A 38 -3.93 2.82 12.45
N VAL A 39 -5.21 3.06 12.78
CA VAL A 39 -6.27 2.06 12.57
C VAL A 39 -6.44 1.75 11.08
N ILE A 40 -6.48 2.77 10.22
CA ILE A 40 -6.57 2.57 8.76
C ILE A 40 -5.33 1.85 8.24
N LEU A 41 -4.14 2.19 8.74
CA LEU A 41 -2.91 1.50 8.38
C LEU A 41 -2.96 0.02 8.77
N ALA A 42 -3.46 -0.31 9.96
CA ALA A 42 -3.61 -1.69 10.39
C ALA A 42 -4.58 -2.48 9.50
N ILE A 43 -5.71 -1.87 9.11
CA ILE A 43 -6.66 -2.47 8.16
C ILE A 43 -5.99 -2.69 6.80
N PHE A 44 -5.23 -1.70 6.31
CA PHE A 44 -4.48 -1.81 5.06
C PHE A 44 -3.43 -2.93 5.12
N ILE A 45 -2.66 -3.04 6.20
CA ILE A 45 -1.67 -4.10 6.39
C ILE A 45 -2.34 -5.48 6.40
N ALA A 46 -3.45 -5.64 7.14
CA ALA A 46 -4.18 -6.90 7.17
C ALA A 46 -4.69 -7.32 5.77
N PHE A 47 -5.21 -6.35 5.01
CA PHE A 47 -5.63 -6.55 3.63
C PHE A 47 -4.44 -6.96 2.73
N VAL A 48 -3.31 -6.25 2.81
CA VAL A 48 -2.10 -6.56 2.04
C VAL A 48 -1.57 -7.96 2.36
N VAL A 49 -1.53 -8.34 3.64
CA VAL A 49 -1.07 -9.67 4.06
C VAL A 49 -1.97 -10.75 3.48
N ASN A 50 -3.29 -10.61 3.62
CA ASN A 50 -4.25 -11.58 3.06
C ASN A 50 -4.14 -11.67 1.53
N PHE A 51 -4.01 -10.52 0.86
CA PHE A 51 -3.84 -10.47 -0.59
C PHE A 51 -2.52 -11.11 -1.04
N GLN A 52 -1.44 -10.93 -0.27
CA GLN A 52 -0.15 -11.54 -0.57
C GLN A 52 -0.15 -13.05 -0.49
N PHE A 53 -0.85 -13.65 0.49
CA PHE A 53 -0.97 -15.11 0.54
C PHE A 53 -1.53 -15.67 -0.77
N ASN A 54 -2.58 -15.05 -1.30
CA ASN A 54 -3.17 -15.45 -2.57
C ASN A 54 -2.20 -15.26 -3.76
N ILE A 55 -1.40 -14.19 -3.78
CA ILE A 55 -0.43 -13.97 -4.87
C ILE A 55 0.75 -14.95 -4.79
N PHE A 56 1.30 -15.21 -3.60
CA PHE A 56 2.44 -16.11 -3.45
C PHE A 56 2.09 -17.55 -3.84
N GLU A 57 0.84 -17.98 -3.63
CA GLU A 57 0.34 -19.26 -4.13
C GLU A 57 0.33 -19.33 -5.68
N ILE A 58 0.06 -18.21 -6.36
CA ILE A 58 0.06 -18.13 -7.82
C ILE A 58 1.49 -18.03 -8.36
N SER A 59 2.30 -17.11 -7.82
CA SER A 59 3.64 -16.84 -8.31
C SER A 59 4.49 -16.11 -7.27
N ASN A 60 5.58 -16.75 -6.84
CA ASN A 60 6.56 -16.17 -5.92
C ASN A 60 7.18 -14.87 -6.45
N VAL A 61 7.43 -14.79 -7.76
CA VAL A 61 8.02 -13.59 -8.40
C VAL A 61 7.03 -12.43 -8.32
N LEU A 62 5.76 -12.68 -8.63
CA LEU A 62 4.71 -11.65 -8.58
C LEU A 62 4.46 -11.17 -7.15
N GLY A 63 4.45 -12.09 -6.18
CA GLY A 63 4.31 -11.77 -4.76
C GLY A 63 5.46 -10.90 -4.26
N THR A 64 6.68 -11.24 -4.63
CA THR A 64 7.88 -10.47 -4.26
C THR A 64 7.84 -9.05 -4.87
N LEU A 65 7.51 -8.93 -6.16
CA LEU A 65 7.44 -7.62 -6.83
C LEU A 65 6.36 -6.71 -6.22
N THR A 66 5.18 -7.27 -5.97
CA THR A 66 4.08 -6.52 -5.36
C THR A 66 4.42 -6.10 -3.93
N LEU A 67 5.12 -6.95 -3.16
CA LEU A 67 5.56 -6.62 -1.80
C LEU A 67 6.61 -5.50 -1.79
N ILE A 68 7.55 -5.50 -2.75
CA ILE A 68 8.53 -4.41 -2.94
C ILE A 68 7.81 -3.09 -3.24
N ILE A 69 6.84 -3.10 -4.16
CA ILE A 69 6.06 -1.91 -4.53
C ILE A 69 5.33 -1.34 -3.31
N ILE A 70 4.59 -2.19 -2.59
CA ILE A 70 3.81 -1.77 -1.41
C ILE A 70 4.74 -1.22 -0.34
N THR A 71 5.85 -1.89 -0.05
CA THR A 71 6.84 -1.45 0.94
C THR A 71 7.44 -0.10 0.56
N GLY A 72 7.83 0.09 -0.70
CA GLY A 72 8.35 1.36 -1.20
C GLY A 72 7.34 2.50 -1.06
N LEU A 73 6.07 2.26 -1.41
CA LEU A 73 5.01 3.25 -1.24
C LEU A 73 4.74 3.57 0.24
N LEU A 74 4.79 2.56 1.11
CA LEU A 74 4.58 2.71 2.55
C LEU A 74 5.70 3.55 3.16
N ILE A 75 6.97 3.29 2.83
CA ILE A 75 8.12 4.10 3.24
C ILE A 75 7.98 5.54 2.72
N ALA A 76 7.69 5.71 1.42
CA ALA A 76 7.46 7.01 0.82
C ALA A 76 6.35 7.76 1.58
N SER A 77 5.31 7.05 1.99
CA SER A 77 4.18 7.65 2.69
C SER A 77 4.56 8.24 4.06
N PHE A 78 5.39 7.51 4.82
CA PHE A 78 5.91 7.97 6.09
C PHE A 78 6.87 9.15 5.92
N ILE A 79 7.75 9.12 4.91
CA ILE A 79 8.63 10.24 4.59
C ILE A 79 7.81 11.50 4.27
N THR A 80 6.75 11.37 3.47
CA THR A 80 5.87 12.49 3.14
C THR A 80 5.13 13.04 4.36
N LEU A 81 4.71 12.17 5.29
CA LEU A 81 4.07 12.59 6.54
C LEU A 81 5.05 13.32 7.46
N SER A 82 6.30 12.87 7.57
CA SER A 82 7.33 13.53 8.39
C SER A 82 7.70 14.92 7.89
N LYS A 83 7.55 15.20 6.60
CA LYS A 83 7.87 16.52 6.00
C LYS A 83 6.79 17.57 6.17
N LYS A 84 5.54 17.20 6.51
CA LYS A 84 4.45 18.15 6.72
C LYS A 84 4.07 18.18 8.20
N PRO A 85 4.21 19.33 8.89
CA PRO A 85 3.75 19.46 10.27
C PRO A 85 2.29 19.04 10.37
N ILE A 86 2.00 18.21 11.36
CA ILE A 86 0.61 17.91 11.73
C ILE A 86 0.03 19.25 12.16
N ALA A 87 -1.05 19.69 11.49
CA ALA A 87 -1.78 20.86 11.93
C ALA A 87 -2.26 20.57 13.36
N SER A 88 -1.59 21.17 14.35
CA SER A 88 -2.04 21.19 15.72
C SER A 88 -3.36 21.95 15.70
N VAL A 89 -4.46 21.21 15.86
CA VAL A 89 -5.73 21.82 16.25
C VAL A 89 -5.48 22.34 17.66
N GLU A 90 -5.37 23.66 17.78
CA GLU A 90 -5.42 24.42 19.04
C GLU A 90 -6.64 24.03 19.87
#